data_AF-A0A915NWN7-F1
#
_entry.id   AF-A0A915NWN7-F1
#
_cell.length_a   1.000
_cell.length_b   1.000
_cell.length_c   1.000
_cell.angle_alpha   90.00
_cell.angle_beta   90.00
_cell.angle_gamma   90.00
#
_symmetry.space_group_name_H-M   'P 1'
#
loop_
_entity.id
_entity.type
_entity.pdbx_description
1 polymer ?
#
loop_
_entity_poly.entity_id
_entity_poly.type
_entity_poly.pdbx_seq_one_letter_code
_entity_poly.pdbx_strand_id
1 'polypeptide(L)'
;MKDIQKQCVVCRTNKAWRIKMRGAENKCGHIVCVKCMLLHVQKWVKKDKPRIKCPMENCRERVHENDIAAVLNPDCEALDPFMDSRTRRKLAERHDVSVIKYALGERIGCNYVRCANLYCNTWFCWICGKEDVNWAHFTGLKCKLRVEDILKALYIVSFTIFTSGLILTYFMPAVALGLFIIAPICVTLATPYFILKWLENIWRRLSTTRLEIWQLIIYWIIYLILYVVFLPCGIVAAILSLSLSTIAFTFYFTMMLVKAVPFLGQVNEN
;
A
#
# COMPACT_ATOMS: atom_id res chain seq x y z
N MET A 1 29.13 -8.73 -48.32
CA MET A 1 28.04 -7.72 -48.16
C MET A 1 26.73 -8.47 -48.12
N LYS A 2 26.00 -8.47 -46.99
CA LYS A 2 24.73 -9.19 -46.86
C LYS A 2 23.63 -8.41 -47.59
N ASP A 3 22.91 -9.07 -48.49
CA ASP A 3 21.78 -8.50 -49.23
C ASP A 3 20.83 -7.77 -48.29
N ILE A 4 20.66 -6.47 -48.55
CA ILE A 4 19.68 -5.65 -47.84
C ILE A 4 18.31 -6.19 -48.24
N GLN A 5 17.68 -6.97 -47.35
CA GLN A 5 16.32 -7.44 -47.50
C GLN A 5 15.42 -6.24 -47.82
N LYS A 6 15.00 -6.12 -49.09
CA LYS A 6 14.12 -5.05 -49.55
C LYS A 6 12.67 -5.27 -49.11
N GLN A 7 12.34 -6.36 -48.40
CA GLN A 7 10.98 -6.72 -47.99
C GLN A 7 10.78 -6.53 -46.49
N CYS A 8 9.54 -6.28 -46.06
CA CYS A 8 9.19 -6.33 -44.65
C CYS A 8 9.43 -7.74 -44.10
N VAL A 9 10.16 -7.86 -42.99
CA VAL A 9 10.46 -9.17 -42.37
C VAL A 9 9.22 -9.92 -41.86
N VAL A 10 8.11 -9.23 -41.61
CA VAL A 10 6.87 -9.82 -41.07
C VAL A 10 5.92 -10.24 -42.19
N CYS A 11 5.51 -9.30 -43.06
CA CYS A 11 4.50 -9.55 -44.08
C CYS A 11 5.08 -9.83 -45.48
N ARG A 12 6.42 -9.80 -45.63
CA ARG A 12 7.15 -10.05 -46.89
C ARG A 12 6.74 -9.17 -48.07
N THR A 13 5.96 -8.11 -47.84
CA THR A 13 5.52 -7.19 -48.90
C THR A 13 6.48 -6.03 -49.11
N ASN A 14 6.52 -5.57 -50.36
CA ASN A 14 7.31 -4.43 -50.80
C ASN A 14 6.50 -3.14 -50.99
N LYS A 15 5.17 -3.17 -50.87
CA LYS A 15 4.30 -2.02 -51.20
C LYS A 15 3.81 -1.28 -49.96
N ALA A 16 4.72 -0.81 -49.11
CA ALA A 16 4.37 -0.08 -47.89
C ALA A 16 5.51 0.83 -47.40
N TRP A 17 5.18 1.83 -46.59
CA TRP A 17 6.13 2.67 -45.86
C TRP A 17 6.88 1.83 -44.83
N ARG A 18 8.20 2.04 -44.71
CA ARG A 18 9.08 1.16 -43.94
C ARG A 18 10.07 1.90 -43.08
N ILE A 19 10.44 1.22 -42.01
CA ILE A 19 11.42 1.69 -41.05
C ILE A 19 12.55 0.68 -41.05
N LYS A 20 13.77 1.17 -41.21
CA LYS A 20 14.98 0.39 -40.98
C LYS A 20 15.25 0.40 -39.49
N MET A 21 15.10 -0.74 -38.85
CA MET A 21 15.28 -0.86 -37.41
C MET A 21 16.74 -0.66 -37.05
N ARG A 22 17.02 0.29 -36.15
CA ARG A 22 18.38 0.51 -35.63
C ARG A 22 18.80 -0.66 -34.75
N GLY A 23 17.94 -1.01 -33.80
CA GLY A 23 18.29 -1.91 -32.71
C GLY A 23 19.09 -1.20 -31.62
N ALA A 24 19.19 -1.78 -30.43
CA ALA A 24 19.85 -1.13 -29.28
C ALA A 24 21.33 -0.78 -29.53
N GLU A 25 22.04 -1.54 -30.36
CA GLU A 25 23.45 -1.31 -30.70
C GLU A 25 23.68 -1.02 -32.21
N ASN A 26 22.66 -0.57 -32.94
CA ASN A 26 22.70 -0.41 -34.41
C ASN A 26 22.96 -1.71 -35.21
N LYS A 27 22.83 -2.89 -34.57
CA LYS A 27 23.17 -4.20 -35.16
C LYS A 27 22.01 -4.91 -35.88
N CYS A 28 20.78 -4.42 -35.74
CA CYS A 28 19.59 -5.12 -36.24
C CYS A 28 19.43 -4.98 -37.75
N GLY A 29 19.31 -3.75 -38.25
CA GLY A 29 19.21 -3.43 -39.68
C GLY A 29 17.99 -3.98 -40.43
N HIS A 30 17.11 -4.76 -39.77
CA HIS A 30 15.93 -5.36 -40.37
C HIS A 30 14.90 -4.30 -40.78
N ILE A 31 14.24 -4.53 -41.92
CA ILE A 31 13.23 -3.61 -42.46
C ILE A 31 11.84 -4.12 -42.09
N VAL A 32 11.04 -3.24 -41.48
CA VAL A 32 9.65 -3.54 -41.08
C VAL A 32 8.74 -2.47 -41.66
N CYS A 33 7.57 -2.83 -42.18
CA CYS A 33 6.58 -1.83 -42.58
C CYS A 33 5.90 -1.21 -41.35
N VAL A 34 5.47 0.04 -41.48
CA VAL A 34 4.86 0.82 -40.38
C VAL A 34 3.69 0.06 -39.74
N LYS A 35 2.81 -0.53 -40.56
CA LYS A 35 1.66 -1.33 -40.08
C LYS A 35 2.07 -2.51 -39.19
N CYS A 36 3.03 -3.32 -39.64
CA CYS A 36 3.51 -4.47 -38.86
C CYS A 36 4.21 -4.02 -37.58
N MET A 37 4.94 -2.91 -37.63
CA MET A 37 5.62 -2.35 -36.47
C MET A 37 4.63 -1.85 -35.41
N LEU A 38 3.59 -1.11 -35.83
CA LEU A 38 2.51 -0.65 -34.93
C LEU A 38 1.80 -1.81 -34.24
N LEU A 39 1.42 -2.84 -34.98
CA LEU A 39 0.75 -4.02 -34.42
C LEU A 39 1.65 -4.77 -33.42
N HIS A 40 2.94 -4.89 -33.75
CA HIS A 40 3.92 -5.51 -32.85
C HIS A 40 4.06 -4.70 -31.57
N VAL A 41 4.33 -3.40 -31.67
CA VAL A 41 4.47 -2.51 -30.50
C VAL A 41 3.21 -2.54 -29.64
N GLN A 42 2.02 -2.40 -30.24
CA GLN A 42 0.74 -2.46 -29.54
C GLN A 42 0.58 -3.78 -28.76
N LYS A 43 0.94 -4.92 -29.37
CA LYS A 43 0.87 -6.23 -28.72
C LYS A 43 1.77 -6.32 -27.49
N TRP A 44 2.98 -5.76 -27.53
CA TRP A 44 3.92 -5.81 -26.41
C TRP A 44 3.60 -4.80 -25.31
N VAL A 45 3.17 -3.59 -25.69
CA VAL A 45 2.71 -2.57 -24.74
C VAL A 45 1.46 -3.04 -23.99
N LYS A 46 0.52 -3.71 -24.67
CA LYS A 46 -0.65 -4.33 -24.01
C LYS A 46 -0.29 -5.44 -23.02
N LYS A 47 0.90 -6.05 -23.14
CA LYS A 47 1.42 -7.07 -22.23
C LYS A 47 2.31 -6.49 -21.13
N ASP A 48 2.37 -5.16 -20.99
CA ASP A 48 3.23 -4.44 -20.05
C ASP A 48 4.71 -4.83 -20.15
N LYS A 49 5.19 -5.07 -21.39
CA LYS A 49 6.59 -5.43 -21.66
C LYS A 49 7.34 -4.24 -22.30
N PRO A 50 8.13 -3.47 -21.53
CA PRO A 50 8.82 -2.27 -22.02
C PRO A 50 9.96 -2.58 -22.99
N ARG A 51 10.64 -3.73 -22.84
CA ARG A 51 11.72 -4.18 -23.72
C ARG A 51 11.18 -4.97 -24.90
N ILE A 52 10.85 -4.27 -25.98
CA ILE A 52 10.30 -4.86 -27.21
C ILE A 52 11.45 -5.40 -28.07
N LYS A 53 11.39 -6.69 -28.42
CA LYS A 53 12.36 -7.33 -29.33
C LYS A 53 12.04 -7.03 -30.80
N CYS A 54 13.04 -7.15 -31.66
CA CYS A 54 12.85 -7.11 -33.10
C CYS A 54 11.73 -8.09 -33.55
N PRO A 55 10.86 -7.73 -34.50
CA PRO A 55 9.84 -8.64 -35.04
C PRO A 55 10.40 -9.84 -35.81
N MET A 56 11.67 -9.80 -36.25
CA MET A 56 12.31 -10.90 -36.96
C MET A 56 12.62 -12.05 -36.00
N GLU A 57 12.13 -13.26 -36.29
CA GLU A 57 12.17 -14.42 -35.38
C GLU A 57 13.59 -14.77 -34.92
N ASN A 58 14.58 -14.67 -35.81
CA ASN A 58 15.97 -15.00 -35.52
C ASN A 58 16.78 -13.82 -34.95
N CYS A 59 16.15 -12.66 -34.74
CA CYS A 59 16.83 -11.48 -34.22
C CYS A 59 16.56 -11.32 -32.72
N ARG A 60 17.63 -11.31 -31.92
CA ARG A 60 17.55 -11.10 -30.47
C ARG A 60 17.68 -9.65 -30.05
N GLU A 61 17.93 -8.76 -31.01
CA GLU A 61 18.11 -7.33 -30.75
C GLU A 61 16.83 -6.69 -30.24
N ARG A 62 16.98 -5.78 -29.27
CA ARG A 62 15.91 -4.91 -28.81
C ARG A 62 15.67 -3.82 -29.83
N VAL A 63 14.42 -3.45 -30.04
CA VAL A 63 14.06 -2.23 -30.78
C VAL A 63 14.58 -1.01 -30.03
N HIS A 64 15.15 -0.05 -30.75
CA HIS A 64 15.62 1.20 -30.15
C HIS A 64 14.41 2.07 -29.73
N GLU A 65 14.51 2.74 -28.59
CA GLU A 65 13.40 3.54 -28.03
C GLU A 65 12.94 4.64 -28.99
N ASN A 66 13.88 5.34 -29.64
CA ASN A 66 13.55 6.30 -30.71
C ASN A 66 12.74 5.71 -31.86
N ASP A 67 12.91 4.43 -32.20
CA ASP A 67 12.10 3.78 -33.26
C ASP A 67 10.66 3.53 -32.76
N ILE A 68 10.49 3.22 -31.47
CA ILE A 68 9.17 3.09 -30.82
C ILE A 68 8.49 4.46 -30.75
N ALA A 69 9.21 5.49 -30.30
CA ALA A 69 8.71 6.86 -30.20
C ALA A 69 8.31 7.43 -31.57
N ALA A 70 9.10 7.17 -32.62
CA ALA A 70 8.77 7.60 -33.98
C ALA A 70 7.46 6.98 -34.49
N VAL A 71 7.21 5.71 -34.16
CA VAL A 71 6.00 4.98 -34.59
C VAL A 71 4.78 5.32 -33.75
N LEU A 72 4.97 5.70 -32.47
CA LEU A 72 3.88 6.09 -31.57
C LEU A 72 3.69 7.61 -31.47
N ASN A 73 4.44 8.42 -32.23
CA ASN A 73 4.36 9.88 -32.17
C ASN A 73 2.94 10.34 -32.54
N PRO A 74 2.16 10.96 -31.64
CA PRO A 74 0.76 11.34 -31.91
C PRO A 74 0.61 12.50 -32.90
N ASP A 75 1.67 13.29 -33.11
CA ASP A 75 1.64 14.52 -33.92
C ASP A 75 1.98 14.25 -35.40
N CYS A 76 2.38 13.02 -35.71
CA CYS A 76 2.66 12.61 -37.08
C CYS A 76 1.36 12.20 -37.79
N GLU A 77 0.78 13.10 -38.59
CA GLU A 77 -0.47 12.87 -39.35
C GLU A 77 -0.33 11.72 -40.37
N ALA A 78 0.87 11.52 -40.92
CA ALA A 78 1.14 10.46 -41.91
C ALA A 78 0.90 9.03 -41.40
N LEU A 79 0.77 8.86 -40.07
CA LEU A 79 0.51 7.58 -39.42
C LEU A 79 -0.99 7.33 -39.15
N ASP A 80 -1.86 8.35 -39.28
CA ASP A 80 -3.30 8.22 -39.04
C ASP A 80 -4.01 7.15 -39.89
N PRO A 81 -3.61 6.89 -41.16
CA PRO A 81 -4.17 5.78 -41.94
C PRO A 81 -3.91 4.40 -41.32
N PHE A 82 -2.92 4.28 -40.43
CA PHE A 82 -2.56 3.02 -39.78
C PHE A 82 -3.08 2.92 -38.34
N MET A 83 -3.10 4.03 -37.60
CA MET A 83 -3.57 4.09 -36.22
C MET A 83 -3.90 5.54 -35.83
N ASP A 84 -5.06 5.75 -35.21
CA ASP A 84 -5.49 7.08 -34.78
C ASP A 84 -4.54 7.70 -33.73
N SER A 85 -4.39 9.03 -33.78
CA SER A 85 -3.54 9.79 -32.86
C SER A 85 -3.84 9.53 -31.38
N ARG A 86 -5.13 9.34 -31.01
CA ARG A 86 -5.53 9.11 -29.61
C ARG A 86 -5.03 7.76 -29.09
N THR A 87 -5.14 6.71 -29.89
CA THR A 87 -4.61 5.38 -29.56
C THR A 87 -3.09 5.40 -29.50
N ARG A 88 -2.42 6.10 -30.41
CA ARG A 88 -0.95 6.27 -30.39
C ARG A 88 -0.48 6.94 -29.10
N ARG A 89 -1.12 8.06 -28.69
CA ARG A 89 -0.84 8.75 -27.42
C ARG A 89 -1.00 7.84 -26.21
N LYS A 90 -2.11 7.11 -26.12
CA LYS A 90 -2.36 6.15 -25.01
C LYS A 90 -1.31 5.03 -24.96
N LEU A 91 -0.86 4.54 -26.11
CA LEU A 91 0.18 3.51 -26.17
C LEU A 91 1.55 4.06 -25.78
N ALA A 92 1.89 5.29 -26.19
CA ALA A 92 3.11 5.97 -25.80
C ALA A 92 3.16 6.15 -24.27
N GLU A 93 2.12 6.74 -23.67
CA GLU A 93 2.03 6.94 -22.22
C GLU A 93 2.16 5.61 -21.44
N ARG A 94 1.46 4.56 -21.89
CA ARG A 94 1.56 3.23 -21.25
C ARG A 94 2.96 2.64 -21.39
N HIS A 95 3.59 2.77 -22.54
CA HIS A 95 4.96 2.31 -22.77
C HIS A 95 5.93 3.06 -21.84
N ASP A 96 5.85 4.38 -21.75
CA ASP A 96 6.69 5.21 -20.88
C ASP A 96 6.55 4.81 -19.41
N VAL A 97 5.31 4.67 -18.92
CA VAL A 97 5.05 4.21 -17.55
C VAL A 97 5.63 2.82 -17.31
N SER A 98 5.51 1.90 -18.27
CA SER A 98 6.08 0.55 -18.14
C SER A 98 7.61 0.56 -18.13
N VAL A 99 8.24 1.44 -18.91
CA VAL A 99 9.69 1.64 -18.94
C VAL A 99 10.16 2.19 -17.59
N ILE A 100 9.47 3.18 -17.05
CA ILE A 100 9.77 3.79 -15.75
C ILE A 100 9.58 2.77 -14.61
N LYS A 101 8.44 2.07 -14.56
CA LYS A 101 8.18 1.04 -13.54
C LYS A 101 9.26 -0.04 -13.54
N TYR A 102 9.67 -0.46 -14.73
CA TYR A 102 10.70 -1.47 -14.90
C TYR A 102 12.11 -0.95 -14.54
N ALA A 103 12.38 0.34 -14.73
CA ALA A 103 13.63 0.98 -14.34
C ALA A 103 13.72 1.22 -12.82
N LEU A 104 12.59 1.51 -12.15
CA LEU A 104 12.58 1.93 -10.75
C LEU A 104 12.39 0.77 -9.76
N GLY A 105 11.65 -0.29 -10.09
CA GLY A 105 11.37 -1.38 -9.14
C GLY A 105 10.55 -0.94 -7.91
N GLU A 106 9.82 -1.86 -7.30
CA GLU A 106 9.04 -1.58 -6.08
C GLU A 106 9.89 -1.87 -4.83
N ARG A 107 10.73 -0.92 -4.40
CA ARG A 107 11.23 -0.85 -3.02
C ARG A 107 11.28 0.59 -2.52
N ILE A 108 11.35 0.73 -1.21
CA ILE A 108 11.36 1.99 -0.47
C ILE A 108 12.63 2.78 -0.82
N GLY A 109 12.45 4.00 -1.31
CA GLY A 109 13.54 4.88 -1.74
C GLY A 109 13.62 5.02 -3.26
N CYS A 110 13.36 6.22 -3.80
CA CYS A 110 13.58 6.52 -5.23
C CYS A 110 15.01 6.21 -5.72
N ASN A 111 15.97 6.13 -4.81
CA ASN A 111 17.38 5.87 -5.09
C ASN A 111 17.76 4.38 -5.00
N TYR A 112 16.84 3.47 -4.65
CA TYR A 112 17.11 2.04 -4.61
C TYR A 112 16.39 1.34 -5.75
N VAL A 113 17.14 1.02 -6.79
CA VAL A 113 16.58 0.51 -8.05
C VAL A 113 17.04 -0.92 -8.30
N ARG A 114 16.22 -1.65 -9.05
CA ARG A 114 16.53 -3.01 -9.49
C ARG A 114 17.13 -2.97 -10.88
N CYS A 115 18.17 -3.76 -11.10
CA CYS A 115 18.73 -3.97 -12.41
C CYS A 115 17.65 -4.43 -13.38
N ALA A 116 17.46 -3.62 -14.42
CA ALA A 116 16.49 -3.83 -15.50
C ALA A 116 16.82 -5.06 -16.39
N ASN A 117 17.75 -5.92 -16.01
CA ASN A 117 17.97 -7.20 -16.66
C ASN A 117 17.37 -8.31 -15.80
N LEU A 118 16.37 -9.02 -16.34
CA LEU A 118 15.69 -10.14 -15.67
C LEU A 118 16.64 -11.23 -15.17
N TYR A 119 17.80 -11.39 -15.82
CA TYR A 119 18.81 -12.37 -15.42
C TYR A 119 19.77 -11.85 -14.33
N CYS A 120 20.01 -10.54 -14.29
CA CYS A 120 20.92 -9.93 -13.32
C CYS A 120 20.19 -9.70 -12.00
N ASN A 121 19.02 -9.05 -12.06
CA ASN A 121 18.09 -8.92 -10.95
C ASN A 121 18.63 -8.28 -9.66
N THR A 122 19.85 -7.75 -9.69
CA THR A 122 20.52 -7.16 -8.54
C THR A 122 19.88 -5.83 -8.17
N TRP A 123 19.82 -5.54 -6.88
CA TRP A 123 19.38 -4.23 -6.40
C TRP A 123 20.60 -3.38 -6.08
N PHE A 124 20.55 -2.11 -6.46
CA PHE A 124 21.67 -1.20 -6.23
C PHE A 124 21.19 0.22 -5.95
N CYS A 125 22.04 1.00 -5.28
CA CYS A 125 21.82 2.43 -5.10
C CYS A 125 22.10 3.18 -6.41
N TRP A 126 21.12 3.93 -6.92
CA TRP A 126 21.27 4.75 -8.13
C TRP A 126 22.36 5.83 -7.99
N ILE A 127 22.59 6.34 -6.78
CA ILE A 127 23.55 7.43 -6.55
C ILE A 127 25.00 6.93 -6.53
N CYS A 128 25.26 5.77 -5.90
CA CYS A 128 26.62 5.29 -5.68
C CYS A 128 26.95 3.95 -6.35
N GLY A 129 25.98 3.28 -6.97
CA GLY A 129 26.16 2.01 -7.66
C GLY A 129 26.40 0.80 -6.77
N LYS A 130 26.35 0.93 -5.43
CA LYS A 130 26.55 -0.22 -4.52
C LYS A 130 25.35 -1.16 -4.54
N GLU A 131 25.65 -2.45 -4.65
CA GLU A 131 24.68 -3.54 -4.55
C GLU A 131 24.30 -3.83 -3.08
N ASP A 132 23.13 -4.44 -2.86
CA ASP A 132 22.66 -4.95 -1.56
C ASP A 132 22.77 -3.94 -0.39
N VAL A 133 22.38 -2.69 -0.64
CA VAL A 133 22.45 -1.63 0.37
C VAL A 133 21.31 -1.71 1.38
N ASN A 134 21.69 -1.74 2.67
CA ASN A 134 20.76 -1.72 3.82
C ASN A 134 20.40 -0.28 4.23
N TRP A 135 19.45 -0.12 5.16
CA TRP A 135 19.06 1.19 5.74
C TRP A 135 20.24 2.04 6.22
N ALA A 136 21.28 1.40 6.77
CA ALA A 136 22.51 2.06 7.21
C ALA A 136 23.31 2.71 6.07
N HIS A 137 23.09 2.32 4.81
CA HIS A 137 23.70 2.98 3.66
C HIS A 137 23.13 4.40 3.46
N PHE A 138 21.85 4.57 3.78
CA PHE A 138 21.12 5.81 3.54
C PHE A 138 21.22 6.86 4.66
N THR A 139 21.96 6.54 5.73
CA THR A 139 22.26 7.46 6.82
C THR A 139 23.52 8.30 6.54
N GLY A 140 24.24 8.02 5.45
CA GLY A 140 25.45 8.74 5.05
C GLY A 140 25.18 10.11 4.40
N LEU A 141 26.25 10.91 4.22
CA LEU A 141 26.16 12.24 3.62
C LEU A 141 25.78 12.24 2.14
N LYS A 142 26.23 11.24 1.37
CA LYS A 142 26.11 11.21 -0.10
C LYS A 142 24.83 10.54 -0.62
N CYS A 143 24.35 9.50 0.04
CA CYS A 143 23.15 8.76 -0.38
C CYS A 143 22.09 8.95 0.71
N LYS A 144 21.18 9.92 0.53
CA LYS A 144 20.11 10.19 1.49
C LYS A 144 18.76 9.76 0.94
N LEU A 145 17.90 9.24 1.83
CA LEU A 145 16.49 9.03 1.54
C LEU A 145 15.75 10.36 1.62
N ARG A 146 14.72 10.54 0.78
CA ARG A 146 13.79 11.66 0.96
C ARG A 146 12.87 11.37 2.14
N VAL A 147 12.33 12.42 2.74
CA VAL A 147 11.35 12.31 3.83
C VAL A 147 10.13 11.50 3.38
N GLU A 148 9.71 11.67 2.11
CA GLU A 148 8.66 10.88 1.46
C GLU A 148 8.94 9.37 1.48
N ASP A 149 10.19 8.97 1.28
CA ASP A 149 10.58 7.56 1.27
C ASP A 149 10.54 6.96 2.68
N ILE A 150 10.93 7.76 3.69
CA ILE A 150 10.85 7.38 5.10
C ILE A 150 9.39 7.22 5.54
N LEU A 151 8.51 8.13 5.10
CA LEU A 151 7.07 8.06 5.38
C LEU A 151 6.40 6.83 4.73
N LYS A 152 6.82 6.45 3.52
CA LYS A 152 6.35 5.20 2.89
C LYS A 152 6.79 3.95 3.66
N ALA A 153 8.00 3.95 4.21
CA ALA A 153 8.51 2.85 5.02
C ALA A 153 7.76 2.71 6.35
N LEU A 154 7.43 3.85 6.95
CA LEU A 154 6.66 3.93 8.19
C LEU A 154 5.17 4.03 7.91
N TYR A 155 4.65 3.23 6.97
CA TYR A 155 3.25 3.31 6.52
C TYR A 155 2.25 3.30 7.69
N ILE A 156 2.48 2.51 8.74
CA ILE A 156 1.58 2.47 9.91
C ILE A 156 1.61 3.80 10.69
N VAL A 157 2.78 4.40 10.85
CA VAL A 157 2.94 5.70 11.52
C VAL A 157 2.39 6.81 10.64
N SER A 158 2.64 6.77 9.33
CA SER A 158 2.04 7.68 8.36
C SER A 158 0.52 7.53 8.34
N PHE A 159 -0.02 6.32 8.38
CA PHE A 159 -1.45 6.07 8.48
C PHE A 159 -2.00 6.69 9.76
N THR A 160 -1.43 6.43 10.95
CA THR A 160 -1.91 7.08 12.19
C THR A 160 -1.72 8.60 12.20
N ILE A 161 -0.75 9.14 11.44
CA ILE A 161 -0.56 10.57 11.24
C ILE A 161 -1.60 11.17 10.26
N PHE A 162 -1.96 10.48 9.19
CA PHE A 162 -2.73 11.04 8.08
C PHE A 162 -4.18 10.56 7.99
N THR A 163 -4.54 9.39 8.54
CA THR A 163 -5.96 9.07 8.76
C THR A 163 -6.46 10.04 9.82
N SER A 164 -7.56 10.71 9.50
CA SER A 164 -8.24 11.77 10.26
C SER A 164 -8.27 11.49 11.77
N GLY A 165 -7.18 11.89 12.45
CA GLY A 165 -6.99 11.74 13.89
C GLY A 165 -8.10 12.43 14.67
N LEU A 166 -8.75 13.44 14.07
CA LEU A 166 -9.92 14.17 14.59
C LEU A 166 -11.09 13.25 14.95
N ILE A 167 -11.42 12.26 14.12
CA ILE A 167 -12.55 11.36 14.41
C ILE A 167 -12.23 10.55 15.67
N LEU A 168 -11.01 10.02 15.76
CA LEU A 168 -10.56 9.33 16.96
C LEU A 168 -10.51 10.28 18.17
N THR A 169 -10.14 11.55 18.01
CA THR A 169 -10.16 12.55 19.09
C THR A 169 -11.56 12.77 19.66
N TYR A 170 -12.59 12.85 18.80
CA TYR A 170 -13.96 13.07 19.24
C TYR A 170 -14.57 11.84 19.90
N PHE A 171 -14.26 10.64 19.41
CA PHE A 171 -14.86 9.40 19.91
C PHE A 171 -14.09 8.75 21.06
N MET A 172 -12.79 8.99 21.20
CA MET A 172 -11.95 8.33 22.22
C MET A 172 -12.41 8.62 23.66
N PRO A 173 -12.79 9.85 24.06
CA PRO A 173 -13.32 10.10 25.40
C PRO A 173 -14.62 9.35 25.68
N ALA A 174 -15.52 9.28 24.68
CA ALA A 174 -16.79 8.58 24.81
C ALA A 174 -16.61 7.05 24.89
N VAL A 175 -15.72 6.49 24.06
CA VAL A 175 -15.39 5.06 24.07
C VAL A 175 -14.66 4.68 25.37
N ALA A 176 -13.74 5.52 25.84
CA ALA A 176 -13.06 5.32 27.12
C ALA A 176 -14.06 5.35 28.28
N LEU A 177 -14.93 6.36 28.34
CA LEU A 177 -15.95 6.45 29.40
C LEU A 177 -16.91 5.26 29.36
N GLY A 178 -17.32 4.81 28.18
CA GLY A 178 -18.17 3.63 28.00
C GLY A 178 -17.52 2.33 28.47
N LEU A 179 -16.29 2.05 28.03
CA LEU A 179 -15.61 0.78 28.33
C LEU A 179 -15.05 0.71 29.74
N PHE A 180 -14.67 1.85 30.31
CA PHE A 180 -13.83 1.86 31.50
C PHE A 180 -14.53 2.37 32.76
N ILE A 181 -15.63 3.10 32.60
CA ILE A 181 -16.43 3.58 33.73
C ILE A 181 -17.80 2.90 33.67
N ILE A 182 -18.54 3.05 32.57
CA ILE A 182 -19.90 2.54 32.46
C ILE A 182 -19.92 1.01 32.50
N ALA A 183 -19.12 0.33 31.66
CA ALA A 183 -19.16 -1.13 31.60
C ALA A 183 -18.79 -1.82 32.94
N PRO A 184 -17.73 -1.42 33.67
CA PRO A 184 -17.43 -2.01 34.98
C PRO A 184 -18.50 -1.72 36.04
N ILE A 185 -19.09 -0.52 36.05
CA ILE A 185 -20.20 -0.18 36.96
C ILE A 185 -21.43 -1.03 36.63
N CYS A 186 -21.78 -1.16 35.35
CA CYS A 186 -22.88 -2.02 34.90
C CYS A 186 -22.65 -3.48 35.30
N VAL A 187 -21.45 -4.02 35.12
CA VAL A 187 -21.12 -5.40 35.51
C VAL A 187 -21.20 -5.57 37.03
N THR A 188 -20.57 -4.69 37.81
CA THR A 188 -20.57 -4.79 39.28
C THR A 188 -21.95 -4.63 39.89
N LEU A 189 -22.84 -3.83 39.30
CA LEU A 189 -24.22 -3.65 39.78
C LEU A 189 -25.19 -4.72 39.23
N ALA A 190 -25.04 -5.13 37.96
CA ALA A 190 -25.98 -6.05 37.33
C ALA A 190 -25.67 -7.52 37.65
N THR A 191 -24.40 -7.91 37.79
CA THR A 191 -24.02 -9.30 38.08
C THR A 191 -24.68 -9.84 39.35
N PRO A 192 -24.70 -9.12 40.49
CA PRO A 192 -25.41 -9.57 41.69
C PRO A 192 -26.91 -9.78 41.45
N TYR A 193 -27.56 -8.86 40.72
CA TYR A 193 -28.98 -8.98 40.39
C TYR A 193 -29.28 -10.19 39.50
N PHE A 194 -28.47 -10.45 38.47
CA PHE A 194 -28.65 -11.61 37.61
C PHE A 194 -28.41 -12.94 38.34
N ILE A 195 -27.43 -12.98 39.24
CA ILE A 195 -27.18 -14.16 40.10
C ILE A 195 -28.38 -14.40 41.01
N LEU A 196 -28.93 -13.36 41.65
CA LEU A 196 -30.11 -13.48 42.50
C LEU A 196 -31.33 -13.98 41.71
N LYS A 197 -31.57 -13.42 40.51
CA LYS A 197 -32.68 -13.86 39.64
C LYS A 197 -32.52 -15.30 39.15
N TRP A 198 -31.29 -15.73 38.88
CA TRP A 198 -30.99 -17.11 38.52
C TRP A 198 -31.28 -18.06 39.69
N LEU A 199 -30.87 -17.70 40.91
CA LEU A 199 -31.17 -18.44 42.13
C LEU A 199 -32.68 -18.49 42.42
N GLU A 200 -33.40 -17.38 42.24
CA GLU A 200 -34.86 -17.31 42.37
C GLU A 200 -35.58 -18.25 41.38
N ASN A 201 -35.10 -18.33 40.13
CA ASN A 201 -35.66 -19.22 39.11
C ASN A 201 -35.41 -20.71 39.39
N ILE A 202 -34.26 -21.05 39.97
CA ILE A 202 -33.99 -22.40 40.47
C ILE A 202 -34.89 -22.70 41.67
N TRP A 203 -35.07 -21.71 42.53
CA TRP A 203 -35.87 -21.79 43.75
C TRP A 203 -37.36 -21.97 43.51
N ARG A 204 -37.97 -21.29 42.53
CA ARG A 204 -39.39 -21.52 42.15
C ARG A 204 -39.69 -22.97 41.76
N ARG A 205 -38.68 -23.79 41.50
CA ARG A 205 -38.82 -25.24 41.24
C ARG A 205 -38.80 -26.11 42.51
N LEU A 206 -38.55 -25.55 43.68
CA LEU A 206 -38.52 -26.22 44.99
C LEU A 206 -39.62 -25.64 45.90
N SER A 207 -40.48 -26.50 46.47
CA SER A 207 -41.71 -26.08 47.18
C SER A 207 -41.49 -25.61 48.64
N THR A 208 -42.42 -24.78 49.10
CA THR A 208 -42.39 -23.73 50.15
C THR A 208 -42.60 -24.16 51.62
N THR A 209 -42.01 -23.40 52.57
CA THR A 209 -42.49 -23.05 53.95
C THR A 209 -41.41 -22.21 54.69
N ARG A 210 -41.71 -21.72 55.93
CA ARG A 210 -40.95 -20.90 56.96
C ARG A 210 -39.42 -20.70 56.86
N LEU A 211 -38.70 -21.53 56.11
CA LEU A 211 -37.34 -21.29 55.62
C LEU A 211 -37.18 -19.97 54.84
N GLU A 212 -38.25 -19.41 54.25
CA GLU A 212 -38.17 -18.23 53.38
C GLU A 212 -37.55 -16.99 54.04
N ILE A 213 -37.82 -16.71 55.31
CA ILE A 213 -37.27 -15.54 56.02
C ILE A 213 -35.78 -15.75 56.32
N TRP A 214 -35.40 -16.92 56.83
CA TRP A 214 -34.01 -17.27 57.11
C TRP A 214 -33.16 -17.33 55.84
N GLN A 215 -33.76 -17.76 54.73
CA GLN A 215 -33.10 -17.79 53.44
C GLN A 215 -32.95 -16.40 52.84
N LEU A 216 -33.92 -15.50 52.99
CA LEU A 216 -33.76 -14.10 52.59
C LEU A 216 -32.57 -13.45 53.30
N ILE A 217 -32.40 -13.73 54.60
CA ILE A 217 -31.25 -13.27 55.38
C ILE A 217 -29.94 -13.86 54.84
N ILE A 218 -29.89 -15.16 54.51
CA ILE A 218 -28.72 -15.79 53.90
C ILE A 218 -28.42 -15.21 52.51
N TYR A 219 -29.44 -14.93 51.69
CA TYR A 219 -29.30 -14.27 50.40
C TYR A 219 -28.70 -12.87 50.54
N TRP A 220 -29.18 -12.08 51.51
CA TRP A 220 -28.62 -10.77 51.80
C TRP A 220 -27.17 -10.84 52.28
N ILE A 221 -26.81 -11.84 53.09
CA ILE A 221 -25.44 -12.07 53.55
C ILE A 221 -24.53 -12.45 52.38
N ILE A 222 -24.96 -13.37 51.51
CA ILE A 222 -24.19 -13.77 50.32
C ILE A 222 -24.03 -12.58 49.36
N TYR A 223 -25.10 -11.80 49.15
CA TYR A 223 -25.05 -10.57 48.37
C TYR A 223 -24.05 -9.57 48.93
N LEU A 224 -24.08 -9.34 50.26
CA LEU A 224 -23.15 -8.44 50.94
C LEU A 224 -21.70 -8.91 50.77
N ILE A 225 -21.44 -10.22 50.93
CA ILE A 225 -20.10 -10.79 50.75
C ILE A 225 -19.62 -10.63 49.31
N LEU A 226 -20.46 -10.97 48.32
CA LEU A 226 -20.12 -10.81 46.91
C LEU A 226 -19.88 -9.34 46.57
N TYR A 227 -20.69 -8.42 47.08
CA TYR A 227 -20.51 -6.99 46.87
C TYR A 227 -19.20 -6.49 47.46
N VAL A 228 -18.87 -6.89 48.69
CA VAL A 228 -17.60 -6.53 49.36
C VAL A 228 -16.39 -7.09 48.62
N VAL A 229 -16.49 -8.25 47.98
CA VAL A 229 -15.39 -8.86 47.20
C VAL A 229 -15.28 -8.25 45.79
N PHE A 230 -16.40 -7.98 45.11
CA PHE A 230 -16.38 -7.47 43.73
C PHE A 230 -16.09 -5.97 43.64
N LEU A 231 -16.43 -5.18 44.67
CA LEU A 231 -16.15 -3.75 44.72
C LEU A 231 -14.64 -3.41 44.61
N PRO A 232 -13.72 -4.01 45.39
CA PRO A 232 -12.29 -3.77 45.23
C PRO A 232 -11.75 -4.27 43.89
N CYS A 233 -12.24 -5.41 43.36
CA CYS A 233 -11.88 -5.87 42.02
C CYS A 233 -12.30 -4.87 40.93
N GLY A 234 -13.49 -4.28 41.06
CA GLY A 234 -13.97 -3.23 40.16
C GLY A 234 -13.12 -1.96 40.24
N ILE A 235 -12.72 -1.55 41.45
CA ILE A 235 -11.82 -0.40 41.65
C ILE A 235 -10.46 -0.65 41.01
N VAL A 236 -9.85 -1.82 41.21
CA VAL A 236 -8.56 -2.17 40.61
C VAL A 236 -8.65 -2.19 39.08
N ALA A 237 -9.70 -2.79 38.54
CA ALA A 237 -9.94 -2.81 37.09
C ALA A 237 -10.09 -1.39 36.52
N ALA A 238 -10.82 -0.50 37.22
CA ALA A 238 -10.97 0.89 36.83
C ALA A 238 -9.63 1.66 36.86
N ILE A 239 -8.80 1.46 37.89
CA ILE A 239 -7.48 2.09 38.00
C ILE A 239 -6.55 1.64 36.87
N LEU A 240 -6.45 0.32 36.63
CA LEU A 240 -5.62 -0.24 35.56
C LEU A 240 -6.05 0.28 34.19
N SER A 241 -7.35 0.30 33.96
CA SER A 241 -7.93 0.86 32.75
C SER A 241 -7.60 2.36 32.57
N LEU A 242 -7.71 3.17 33.62
CA LEU A 242 -7.42 4.60 33.58
C LEU A 242 -5.93 4.85 33.34
N SER A 243 -5.06 4.00 33.86
CA SER A 243 -3.62 4.08 33.56
C SER A 243 -3.33 3.80 32.08
N LEU A 244 -3.97 2.79 31.49
CA LEU A 244 -3.79 2.44 30.07
C LEU A 244 -4.33 3.53 29.14
N SER A 245 -5.47 4.13 29.48
CA SER A 245 -6.03 5.24 28.72
C SER A 245 -5.15 6.49 28.79
N THR A 246 -4.53 6.75 29.95
CA THR A 246 -3.57 7.86 30.12
C THR A 246 -2.31 7.66 29.28
N ILE A 247 -1.79 6.44 29.19
CA ILE A 247 -0.64 6.12 28.33
C ILE A 247 -1.01 6.31 26.85
N ALA A 248 -2.18 5.79 26.43
CA ALA A 248 -2.65 5.96 25.07
C ALA A 248 -2.87 7.46 24.71
N PHE A 249 -3.41 8.23 25.65
CA PHE A 249 -3.64 9.66 25.49
C PHE A 249 -2.33 10.45 25.42
N THR A 250 -1.35 10.16 26.28
CA THR A 250 -0.04 10.84 26.26
C THR A 250 0.74 10.54 24.99
N PHE A 251 0.75 9.28 24.53
CA PHE A 251 1.33 8.90 23.24
C PHE A 251 0.66 9.67 22.09
N TYR A 252 -0.66 9.73 22.09
CA TYR A 252 -1.43 10.45 21.07
C TYR A 252 -1.20 11.97 21.11
N PHE A 253 -1.18 12.58 22.29
CA PHE A 253 -0.90 14.01 22.46
C PHE A 253 0.49 14.37 21.95
N THR A 254 1.48 13.52 22.24
CA THR A 254 2.85 13.67 21.70
C THR A 254 2.83 13.64 20.17
N MET A 255 2.08 12.73 19.55
CA MET A 255 1.92 12.66 18.10
C MET A 255 1.20 13.89 17.51
N MET A 256 0.23 14.47 18.22
CA MET A 256 -0.43 15.72 17.80
C MET A 256 0.51 16.92 17.87
N LEU A 257 1.36 17.02 18.89
CA LEU A 257 2.40 18.05 18.97
C LEU A 257 3.39 17.93 17.82
N VAL A 258 3.78 16.71 17.43
CA VAL A 258 4.61 16.47 16.25
C VAL A 258 3.92 16.95 14.97
N LYS A 259 2.61 16.73 14.82
CA LYS A 259 1.84 17.25 13.66
C LYS A 259 1.73 18.77 13.62
N ALA A 260 1.70 19.43 14.78
CA ALA A 260 1.61 20.89 14.86
C ALA A 260 2.91 21.60 14.45
N VAL A 261 4.02 20.87 14.28
CA VAL A 261 5.26 21.42 13.76
C VAL A 261 5.10 21.72 12.25
N PRO A 262 5.24 22.98 11.81
CA PRO A 262 4.89 23.42 10.46
C PRO A 262 5.70 22.76 9.32
N PHE A 263 6.82 22.10 9.64
CA PHE A 263 7.66 21.42 8.66
C PHE A 263 6.98 20.22 7.97
N LEU A 264 5.95 19.62 8.58
CA LEU A 264 5.20 18.49 8.00
C LEU A 264 3.95 18.92 7.23
N GLY A 265 3.44 20.15 7.46
CA GLY A 265 2.27 20.68 6.75
C GLY A 265 2.57 21.19 5.34
N GLN A 266 3.80 21.64 5.09
CA GLN A 266 4.21 22.23 3.80
C GLN A 266 4.55 21.19 2.71
N VAL A 267 4.58 19.90 3.02
CA VAL A 267 4.85 18.83 2.02
C VAL A 267 3.62 18.55 1.13
N ASN A 268 2.46 19.15 1.43
CA ASN A 268 1.21 18.91 0.71
C ASN A 268 0.88 19.96 -0.38
N GLU A 269 1.69 20.99 -0.59
CA GLU A 269 1.38 22.07 -1.55
C GLU A 269 2.25 22.12 -2.82
N ASN A 270 3.10 21.12 -3.08
CA ASN A 270 3.87 21.03 -4.34
C ASN A 270 3.67 19.71 -5.07
#